data_AF-A0A7Y3K4H0-F1
#
_entry.id   AF-A0A7Y3K4H0-F1
#
_cell.length_a   1.000
_cell.length_b   1.000
_cell.length_c   1.000
_cell.angle_alpha   90.00
_cell.angle_beta   90.00
_cell.angle_gamma   90.00
#
_symmetry.space_group_name_H-M   'P 1'
#
loop_
_entity.id
_entity.type
_entity.pdbx_description
1 polymer ?
#
loop_
_entity_poly.entity_id
_entity_poly.type
_entity_poly.pdbx_seq_one_letter_code
_entity_poly.pdbx_strand_id
1 'polypeptide(L)'
;MLTPLKYRRLALAACITAVMSGAIGIATALAAAPGNQIVLTPSHPKATSTAPTAAPPIKVNISTLVAPLPATVNTSTIVAPLPAPATAPAATQHLPPQNNPARQKHIQKLIHALLSDRYEVRHAAATKLLALGDIALPAMKTALQGLTTPEMRHLLRQNIREITQADLLRGPLITLNLKNVSVNEALKAICKQAGSHISYMQPNSAGTVSLSVVKQPFWKVIQTIAESTGVSPMMGYYNNTPGIAFGPSGLLQKGDFATFDGLFAVTFQSLIMQRTIAFNGANPQRNNSFTASMDMLAIPGMVGPLQVQQPVISKATDNKGNSLISHNPINQWWQQQGYISAVTNTTAQLQWPKHHGTSIRELKGYIPVMASMHQKVITLTLNKKGKAHAIVGGFTVSINNLHKVGNMWQYQYVVQTRYGSNNLSPALQNMANQLENFNAIQCYSATGALLPYGGGGGGGNQARYALQENVQNGKPAKFVLTVYLEQQNFQVKFDFKNVPMP
;
A
#
# COMPACT_ATOMS: atom_id res chain seq x y z
N MET A 1 52.00 -16.95 24.28
CA MET A 1 53.28 -17.15 23.57
C MET A 1 53.21 -18.47 22.82
N LEU A 2 53.69 -18.46 21.57
CA LEU A 2 53.85 -19.57 20.60
C LEU A 2 52.63 -20.00 19.75
N THR A 3 52.42 -19.24 18.68
CA THR A 3 51.99 -19.66 17.32
C THR A 3 53.22 -20.02 16.46
N PRO A 4 53.11 -20.45 15.18
CA PRO A 4 52.15 -21.34 14.49
C PRO A 4 52.83 -22.35 13.52
N LEU A 5 52.07 -23.27 12.92
CA LEU A 5 52.50 -24.05 11.75
C LEU A 5 51.63 -23.71 10.52
N LYS A 6 52.29 -23.08 9.53
CA LYS A 6 51.91 -22.96 8.11
C LYS A 6 52.49 -24.15 7.33
N TYR A 7 51.96 -24.44 6.14
CA TYR A 7 52.54 -25.11 4.94
C TYR A 7 51.40 -25.93 4.27
N ARG A 8 51.19 -26.01 2.94
CA ARG A 8 51.75 -25.37 1.74
C ARG A 8 50.76 -25.58 0.57
N ARG A 9 50.91 -24.76 -0.47
CA ARG A 9 50.21 -24.76 -1.76
C ARG A 9 50.81 -25.75 -2.79
N LEU A 10 50.12 -25.82 -3.94
CA LEU A 10 50.53 -26.14 -5.34
C LEU A 10 50.24 -27.59 -5.79
N ALA A 11 49.33 -27.86 -6.74
CA ALA A 11 49.19 -27.46 -8.14
C ALA A 11 49.85 -28.47 -9.10
N LEU A 12 49.08 -29.07 -10.01
CA LEU A 12 49.35 -29.06 -11.45
C LEU A 12 48.18 -29.69 -12.24
N ALA A 13 47.89 -29.09 -13.39
CA ALA A 13 47.03 -29.59 -14.45
C ALA A 13 47.88 -30.30 -15.51
N ALA A 14 47.33 -31.29 -16.22
CA ALA A 14 47.41 -31.44 -17.68
C ALA A 14 46.71 -32.70 -18.21
N CYS A 15 46.03 -32.50 -19.34
CA CYS A 15 45.41 -33.37 -20.35
C CYS A 15 45.98 -34.79 -20.58
N ILE A 16 45.13 -35.74 -21.02
CA ILE A 16 44.95 -36.18 -22.43
C ILE A 16 43.78 -37.17 -22.57
N THR A 17 43.22 -37.16 -23.78
CA THR A 17 41.99 -37.68 -24.39
C THR A 17 41.83 -39.23 -24.49
N ALA A 18 40.55 -39.66 -24.60
CA ALA A 18 39.98 -40.63 -25.56
C ALA A 18 39.54 -42.06 -25.12
N VAL A 19 38.20 -42.25 -25.24
CA VAL A 19 37.42 -43.42 -25.74
C VAL A 19 37.26 -44.68 -24.86
N MET A 20 36.01 -44.97 -24.45
CA MET A 20 35.27 -46.19 -24.78
C MET A 20 33.84 -46.19 -24.19
N SER A 21 32.90 -46.50 -25.08
CA SER A 21 31.52 -47.00 -24.98
C SER A 21 30.96 -47.50 -23.64
N GLY A 22 29.67 -47.21 -23.42
CA GLY A 22 28.85 -47.89 -22.40
C GLY A 22 27.40 -47.42 -22.41
N ALA A 23 26.62 -47.90 -23.37
CA ALA A 23 25.18 -47.72 -23.42
C ALA A 23 24.48 -48.62 -22.38
N ILE A 24 23.57 -48.06 -21.58
CA ILE A 24 22.50 -48.82 -20.91
C ILE A 24 21.19 -48.09 -21.22
N GLY A 25 20.40 -48.72 -22.09
CA GLY A 25 19.03 -48.33 -22.37
C GLY A 25 18.08 -48.92 -21.33
N ILE A 26 17.11 -48.12 -20.91
CA ILE A 26 15.86 -48.61 -20.33
C ILE A 26 14.75 -48.11 -21.24
N ALA A 27 14.20 -49.05 -22.00
CA ALA A 27 13.00 -48.87 -22.78
C ALA A 27 11.79 -49.20 -21.89
N THR A 28 10.75 -48.36 -21.93
CA THR A 28 9.39 -48.80 -21.62
C THR A 28 8.44 -48.10 -22.57
N ALA A 29 7.67 -48.93 -23.26
CA ALA A 29 6.84 -48.63 -24.40
C ALA A 29 5.52 -47.94 -24.00
N LEU A 30 5.05 -47.01 -24.84
CA LEU A 30 3.63 -46.72 -24.97
C LEU A 30 3.24 -46.92 -26.44
N ALA A 31 2.37 -47.89 -26.67
CA ALA A 31 1.87 -48.29 -27.98
C ALA A 31 0.93 -47.23 -28.57
N ALA A 32 1.12 -46.91 -29.84
CA ALA A 32 0.18 -46.19 -30.67
C ALA A 32 -0.77 -47.19 -31.35
N ALA A 33 -2.08 -46.92 -31.29
CA ALA A 33 -3.09 -47.59 -32.11
C ALA A 33 -3.64 -46.61 -33.16
N PRO A 34 -3.97 -47.06 -34.38
CA PRO A 34 -4.39 -46.19 -35.48
C PRO A 34 -5.92 -46.11 -35.62
N GLY A 35 -6.40 -45.03 -36.26
CA GLY A 35 -7.67 -45.05 -37.00
C GLY A 35 -8.80 -44.18 -36.45
N ASN A 36 -8.99 -42.99 -37.05
CA ASN A 36 -10.21 -42.61 -37.76
C ASN A 36 -10.13 -41.13 -38.17
N GLN A 37 -9.92 -40.88 -39.46
CA GLN A 37 -10.20 -39.57 -40.04
C GLN A 37 -11.71 -39.50 -40.35
N ILE A 38 -12.43 -38.66 -39.60
CA ILE A 38 -13.77 -38.22 -39.98
C ILE A 38 -13.59 -36.91 -40.76
N VAL A 39 -13.87 -36.98 -42.06
CA VAL A 39 -14.03 -35.80 -42.92
C VAL A 39 -15.41 -35.21 -42.62
N LEU A 40 -15.44 -34.05 -41.96
CA LEU A 40 -16.65 -33.24 -41.86
C LEU A 40 -16.61 -32.17 -42.95
N THR A 41 -17.47 -32.33 -43.94
CA THR A 41 -17.82 -31.29 -44.91
C THR A 41 -18.73 -30.25 -44.25
N PRO A 42 -18.48 -28.93 -44.44
CA PRO A 42 -19.41 -27.91 -43.97
C PRO A 42 -20.56 -27.80 -44.99
N SER A 43 -21.76 -28.24 -44.60
CA SER A 43 -23.00 -27.88 -45.28
C SER A 43 -23.53 -26.58 -44.66
N HIS A 44 -23.57 -25.51 -45.47
CA HIS A 44 -24.23 -24.27 -45.13
C HIS A 44 -25.75 -24.40 -45.36
N PRO A 45 -26.60 -24.22 -44.35
CA PRO A 45 -27.98 -23.82 -44.58
C PRO A 45 -28.04 -22.30 -44.75
N LYS A 46 -28.61 -21.89 -45.88
CA LYS A 46 -28.90 -20.50 -46.26
C LYS A 46 -30.03 -19.99 -45.38
N ALA A 47 -29.72 -19.23 -44.33
CA ALA A 47 -30.71 -18.57 -43.51
C ALA A 47 -31.20 -17.29 -44.21
N THR A 48 -32.48 -17.28 -44.58
CA THR A 48 -33.22 -16.12 -45.04
C THR A 48 -33.39 -15.13 -43.90
N SER A 49 -32.67 -14.02 -43.98
CA SER A 49 -32.85 -12.84 -43.13
C SER A 49 -34.24 -12.23 -43.38
N THR A 50 -35.13 -12.34 -42.41
CA THR A 50 -36.34 -11.53 -42.33
C THR A 50 -36.05 -10.35 -41.41
N ALA A 51 -36.25 -9.14 -41.93
CA ALA A 51 -35.98 -7.89 -41.26
C ALA A 51 -36.84 -7.73 -39.98
N PRO A 52 -36.29 -7.23 -38.87
CA PRO A 52 -37.08 -6.91 -37.70
C PRO A 52 -37.97 -5.69 -37.98
N THR A 53 -39.27 -5.89 -37.83
CA THR A 53 -40.31 -4.86 -37.85
C THR A 53 -40.01 -3.79 -36.78
N ALA A 54 -39.93 -2.54 -37.20
CA ALA A 54 -39.70 -1.40 -36.33
C ALA A 54 -40.82 -1.25 -35.28
N ALA A 55 -40.44 -1.19 -34.02
CA ALA A 55 -41.35 -0.80 -32.94
C ALA A 55 -41.76 0.68 -33.11
N PRO A 56 -43.02 1.05 -32.85
CA PRO A 56 -43.46 2.43 -32.95
C PRO A 56 -42.82 3.30 -31.85
N PRO A 57 -42.56 4.59 -32.13
CA PRO A 57 -41.94 5.50 -31.17
C PRO A 57 -42.86 5.76 -29.98
N ILE A 58 -42.33 5.55 -28.77
CA ILE A 58 -42.95 6.00 -27.52
C ILE A 58 -42.84 7.53 -27.48
N LYS A 59 -43.97 8.22 -27.65
CA LYS A 59 -44.08 9.66 -27.40
C LYS A 59 -44.10 9.90 -25.89
N VAL A 60 -42.97 10.27 -25.30
CA VAL A 60 -42.93 10.81 -23.94
C VAL A 60 -43.28 12.29 -24.01
N ASN A 61 -44.47 12.64 -23.49
CA ASN A 61 -44.90 14.03 -23.37
C ASN A 61 -44.26 14.63 -22.11
N ILE A 62 -43.16 15.36 -22.28
CA ILE A 62 -42.55 16.18 -21.22
C ILE A 62 -43.02 17.61 -21.44
N SER A 63 -44.19 17.91 -20.91
CA SER A 63 -44.66 19.29 -20.77
C SER A 63 -44.95 19.56 -19.30
N THR A 64 -44.48 20.73 -18.86
CA THR A 64 -44.97 21.53 -17.72
C THR A 64 -44.68 21.05 -16.30
N LEU A 65 -43.59 21.58 -15.72
CA LEU A 65 -43.51 22.07 -14.34
C LEU A 65 -42.45 23.18 -14.28
N VAL A 66 -42.80 24.36 -14.80
CA VAL A 66 -42.06 25.61 -14.51
C VAL A 66 -42.78 26.27 -13.35
N ALA A 67 -42.18 26.21 -12.16
CA ALA A 67 -42.61 27.01 -11.03
C ALA A 67 -41.99 28.43 -11.14
N PRO A 68 -42.75 29.50 -10.87
CA PRO A 68 -42.23 30.86 -10.93
C PRO A 68 -41.27 31.15 -9.77
N LEU A 69 -40.14 31.78 -10.10
CA LEU A 69 -39.19 32.38 -9.16
C LEU A 69 -39.89 33.52 -8.37
N PRO A 70 -39.80 33.57 -7.03
CA PRO A 70 -40.21 34.73 -6.28
C PRO A 70 -39.18 35.87 -6.39
N ALA A 71 -39.72 37.08 -6.31
CA ALA A 71 -39.09 38.36 -6.57
C ALA A 71 -37.88 38.69 -5.70
N THR A 72 -37.01 39.49 -6.31
CA THR A 72 -35.88 40.23 -5.74
C THR A 72 -36.27 41.05 -4.51
N VAL A 73 -35.70 40.68 -3.34
CA VAL A 73 -35.70 41.53 -2.14
C VAL A 73 -34.38 42.29 -2.11
N ASN A 74 -34.46 43.62 -2.28
CA ASN A 74 -33.38 44.56 -2.03
C ASN A 74 -33.07 44.59 -0.53
N THR A 75 -31.91 44.05 -0.13
CA THR A 75 -31.37 44.25 1.22
C THR A 75 -30.37 45.39 1.22
N SER A 76 -30.72 46.45 1.95
CA SER A 76 -29.87 47.59 2.26
C SER A 76 -28.59 47.16 2.96
N THR A 77 -27.47 47.69 2.46
CA THR A 77 -26.12 47.48 2.97
C THR A 77 -25.95 48.18 4.32
N ILE A 78 -25.94 47.43 5.42
CA ILE A 78 -25.46 47.92 6.72
C ILE A 78 -23.95 47.66 6.78
N VAL A 79 -23.16 48.74 6.75
CA VAL A 79 -21.70 48.70 6.94
C VAL A 79 -21.42 48.39 8.41
N ALA A 80 -21.01 47.15 8.69
CA ALA A 80 -20.54 46.74 10.01
C ALA A 80 -19.13 47.32 10.28
N PRO A 81 -18.81 47.69 11.54
CA PRO A 81 -17.48 48.18 11.90
C PRO A 81 -16.42 47.09 11.72
N LEU A 82 -15.26 47.48 11.18
CA LEU A 82 -14.11 46.58 11.00
C LEU A 82 -13.74 45.86 12.32
N PRO A 83 -13.56 44.54 12.33
CA PRO A 83 -13.06 43.83 13.49
C PRO A 83 -11.61 44.24 13.80
N ALA A 84 -11.33 44.40 15.08
CA ALA A 84 -10.01 44.73 15.61
C ALA A 84 -8.91 43.78 15.11
N PRO A 85 -7.66 44.26 14.95
CA PRO A 85 -6.56 43.48 14.40
C PRO A 85 -6.32 42.19 15.18
N ALA A 86 -6.07 41.13 14.41
CA ALA A 86 -5.93 39.75 14.87
C ALA A 86 -4.99 39.63 16.07
N THR A 87 -5.54 39.08 17.16
CA THR A 87 -4.85 38.73 18.39
C THR A 87 -3.61 37.87 18.09
N ALA A 88 -2.50 38.21 18.75
CA ALA A 88 -1.21 37.53 18.69
C ALA A 88 -1.34 35.99 18.77
N PRO A 89 -0.44 35.22 18.12
CA PRO A 89 -0.50 33.77 18.09
C PRO A 89 -0.64 33.20 19.50
N ALA A 90 -1.70 32.43 19.73
CA ALA A 90 -1.92 31.75 21.00
C ALA A 90 -0.65 30.94 21.34
N ALA A 91 -0.04 31.28 22.47
CA ALA A 91 1.16 30.62 22.97
C ALA A 91 0.92 29.11 22.97
N THR A 92 1.70 28.39 22.15
CA THR A 92 1.74 26.94 22.13
C THR A 92 1.93 26.47 23.57
N GLN A 93 0.90 25.85 24.16
CA GLN A 93 1.02 25.24 25.48
C GLN A 93 2.15 24.22 25.39
N HIS A 94 3.31 24.57 25.93
CA HIS A 94 4.45 23.68 26.04
C HIS A 94 3.98 22.43 26.78
N LEU A 95 4.03 21.27 26.11
CA LEU A 95 3.86 20.01 26.79
C LEU A 95 4.83 19.99 27.98
N PRO A 96 4.39 19.58 29.18
CA PRO A 96 5.26 19.53 30.35
C PRO A 96 6.53 18.75 29.98
N PRO A 97 7.71 19.23 30.42
CA PRO A 97 8.99 18.71 29.96
C PRO A 97 9.05 17.19 30.09
N GLN A 98 9.43 16.51 29.01
CA GLN A 98 9.53 15.03 28.96
C GLN A 98 10.49 14.47 30.02
N ASN A 99 11.35 15.31 30.62
CA ASN A 99 12.30 14.96 31.68
C ASN A 99 11.76 15.19 33.10
N ASN A 100 10.57 14.70 33.43
CA ASN A 100 10.15 14.65 34.83
C ASN A 100 10.94 13.55 35.57
N PRO A 101 11.80 13.87 36.58
CA PRO A 101 12.61 12.89 37.29
C PRO A 101 11.78 11.79 37.97
N ALA A 102 10.59 12.12 38.48
CA ALA A 102 9.70 11.15 39.11
C ALA A 102 9.22 10.09 38.09
N ARG A 103 8.96 10.51 36.85
CA ARG A 103 8.58 9.59 35.76
C ARG A 103 9.75 8.70 35.36
N GLN A 104 10.96 9.24 35.25
CA GLN A 104 12.15 8.44 34.96
C GLN A 104 12.41 7.40 36.05
N LYS A 105 12.28 7.78 37.33
CA LYS A 105 12.37 6.84 38.47
C LYS A 105 11.29 5.75 38.40
N HIS A 106 10.07 6.09 37.96
CA HIS A 106 9.02 5.10 37.74
C HIS A 106 9.36 4.12 36.61
N ILE A 107 9.86 4.60 35.46
CA ILE A 107 10.28 3.76 34.34
C ILE A 107 11.41 2.82 34.78
N GLN A 108 12.41 3.33 35.50
CA GLN A 108 13.51 2.51 36.05
C GLN A 108 12.99 1.42 37.00
N LYS A 109 12.01 1.73 37.85
CA LYS A 109 11.36 0.72 38.71
C LYS A 109 10.67 -0.37 37.88
N LEU A 110 10.00 -0.04 36.79
CA LEU A 110 9.37 -1.01 35.90
C LEU A 110 10.42 -1.88 35.17
N ILE A 111 11.51 -1.26 34.70
CA ILE A 111 12.64 -2.01 34.10
C ILE A 111 13.25 -2.97 35.12
N HIS A 112 13.44 -2.55 36.37
CA HIS A 112 13.90 -3.43 37.43
C HIS A 112 12.88 -4.53 37.77
N ALA A 113 11.58 -4.25 37.70
CA ALA A 113 10.53 -5.25 37.92
C ALA A 113 10.50 -6.33 36.84
N LEU A 114 11.04 -6.08 35.63
CA LEU A 114 11.29 -7.13 34.64
C LEU A 114 12.33 -8.17 35.12
N LEU A 115 13.11 -7.86 36.16
CA LEU A 115 14.09 -8.76 36.78
C LEU A 115 13.49 -9.64 37.89
N SER A 116 12.20 -9.49 38.21
CA SER A 116 11.58 -10.28 39.27
C SER A 116 11.53 -11.77 38.89
N ASP A 117 11.80 -12.67 39.83
CA ASP A 117 11.63 -14.13 39.60
C ASP A 117 10.16 -14.52 39.37
N ARG A 118 9.22 -13.68 39.83
CA ARG A 118 7.78 -13.91 39.70
C ARG A 118 7.28 -13.47 38.32
N TYR A 119 6.69 -14.41 37.59
CA TYR A 119 6.16 -14.17 36.26
C TYR A 119 5.13 -13.03 36.22
N GLU A 120 4.25 -12.93 37.21
CA GLU A 120 3.18 -11.93 37.25
C GLU A 120 3.74 -10.50 37.35
N VAL A 121 4.82 -10.33 38.13
CA VAL A 121 5.50 -9.04 38.31
C VAL A 121 6.17 -8.62 37.01
N ARG A 122 6.86 -9.55 36.32
CA ARG A 122 7.49 -9.29 35.01
C ARG A 122 6.45 -8.91 33.96
N HIS A 123 5.37 -9.69 33.85
CA HIS A 123 4.32 -9.44 32.88
C HIS A 123 3.65 -8.08 33.13
N ALA A 124 3.27 -7.77 34.38
CA ALA A 124 2.67 -6.48 34.72
C ALA A 124 3.62 -5.30 34.44
N ALA A 125 4.92 -5.47 34.66
CA ALA A 125 5.92 -4.45 34.33
C ALA A 125 6.05 -4.25 32.81
N ALA A 126 6.09 -5.33 32.02
CA ALA A 126 6.11 -5.29 30.57
C ALA A 126 4.87 -4.56 30.01
N THR A 127 3.67 -4.90 30.48
CA THR A 127 2.42 -4.22 30.07
C THR A 127 2.46 -2.71 30.39
N LYS A 128 2.98 -2.33 31.57
CA LYS A 128 3.10 -0.92 31.94
C LYS A 128 4.15 -0.18 31.09
N LEU A 129 5.25 -0.83 30.73
CA LEU A 129 6.25 -0.25 29.82
C LEU A 129 5.67 -0.06 28.41
N LEU A 130 4.91 -1.04 27.92
CA LEU A 130 4.19 -0.94 26.63
C LEU A 130 3.19 0.22 26.64
N ALA A 131 2.43 0.38 27.73
CA ALA A 131 1.49 1.48 27.90
C ALA A 131 2.16 2.87 27.96
N LEU A 132 3.41 2.95 28.43
CA LEU A 132 4.20 4.18 28.41
C LEU A 132 4.75 4.53 27.02
N GLY A 133 4.86 3.53 26.13
CA GLY A 133 5.21 3.72 24.73
C GLY A 133 6.59 4.35 24.50
N ASP A 134 6.62 5.32 23.58
CA ASP A 134 7.80 6.09 23.17
C ASP A 134 8.59 6.70 24.33
N ILE A 135 7.91 7.13 25.39
CA ILE A 135 8.52 7.75 26.57
C ILE A 135 9.47 6.77 27.30
N ALA A 136 9.19 5.46 27.27
CA ALA A 136 10.02 4.45 27.94
C ALA A 136 11.26 4.03 27.13
N LEU A 137 11.25 4.24 25.80
CA LEU A 137 12.29 3.74 24.88
C LEU A 137 13.73 4.16 25.23
N PRO A 138 14.02 5.44 25.56
CA PRO A 138 15.39 5.85 25.88
C PRO A 138 15.94 5.10 27.09
N ALA A 139 15.17 5.04 28.18
CA ALA A 139 15.58 4.35 29.41
C ALA A 139 15.74 2.84 29.19
N MET A 140 14.86 2.21 28.42
CA MET A 140 14.98 0.79 28.06
C MET A 140 16.22 0.51 27.20
N LYS A 141 16.55 1.39 26.23
CA LYS A 141 17.76 1.26 25.40
C LYS A 141 19.03 1.42 26.23
N THR A 142 19.07 2.38 27.15
CA THR A 142 20.19 2.55 28.09
C THR A 142 20.33 1.34 29.01
N ALA A 143 19.23 0.84 29.57
CA ALA A 143 19.24 -0.35 30.41
C ALA A 143 19.78 -1.57 29.64
N LEU A 144 19.34 -1.77 28.39
CA LEU A 144 19.79 -2.89 27.54
C LEU A 144 21.31 -2.97 27.37
N GLN A 145 22.02 -1.83 27.39
CA GLN A 145 23.48 -1.78 27.28
C GLN A 145 24.19 -2.28 28.54
N GLY A 146 23.58 -2.10 29.72
CA GLY A 146 24.14 -2.51 31.01
C GLY A 146 23.74 -3.92 31.48
N LEU A 147 22.80 -4.58 30.81
CA LEU A 147 22.34 -5.91 31.20
C LEU A 147 23.32 -7.01 30.81
N THR A 148 23.73 -7.84 31.78
CA THR A 148 24.60 -9.00 31.57
C THR A 148 23.81 -10.28 31.25
N THR A 149 22.64 -10.47 31.86
CA THR A 149 21.84 -11.69 31.71
C THR A 149 21.22 -11.82 30.30
N PRO A 150 21.43 -12.94 29.58
CA PRO A 150 20.91 -13.15 28.22
C PRO A 150 19.38 -13.08 28.11
N GLU A 151 18.67 -13.68 29.06
CA GLU A 151 17.19 -13.72 29.09
C GLU A 151 16.59 -12.31 29.17
N MET A 152 17.12 -11.48 30.07
CA MET A 152 16.65 -10.09 30.26
C MET A 152 16.93 -9.23 29.03
N ARG A 153 18.09 -9.41 28.40
CA ARG A 153 18.40 -8.75 27.13
C ARG A 153 17.40 -9.13 26.05
N HIS A 154 17.00 -10.40 25.98
CA HIS A 154 16.00 -10.87 25.03
C HIS A 154 14.63 -10.23 25.30
N LEU A 155 14.14 -10.31 26.54
CA LEU A 155 12.84 -9.74 26.94
C LEU A 155 12.78 -8.23 26.71
N LEU A 156 13.82 -7.49 27.10
CA LEU A 156 13.86 -6.04 26.92
C LEU A 156 13.94 -5.65 25.44
N ARG A 157 14.68 -6.41 24.61
CA ARG A 157 14.69 -6.22 23.14
C ARG A 157 13.32 -6.46 22.53
N GLN A 158 12.61 -7.50 22.98
CA GLN A 158 11.27 -7.79 22.52
C GLN A 158 10.33 -6.62 22.85
N ASN A 159 10.31 -6.14 24.09
CA ASN A 159 9.48 -4.99 24.48
C ASN A 159 9.86 -3.71 23.71
N ILE A 160 11.16 -3.43 23.52
CA ILE A 160 11.61 -2.29 22.69
C ILE A 160 11.08 -2.43 21.27
N ARG A 161 11.14 -3.63 20.68
CA ARG A 161 10.63 -3.89 19.33
C ARG A 161 9.12 -3.67 19.25
N GLU A 162 8.36 -4.20 20.20
CA GLU A 162 6.90 -4.05 20.27
C GLU A 162 6.50 -2.58 20.41
N ILE A 163 7.13 -1.83 21.32
CA ILE A 163 6.89 -0.39 21.47
C ILE A 163 7.23 0.36 20.18
N THR A 164 8.38 0.06 19.57
CA THR A 164 8.80 0.72 18.33
C THR A 164 7.82 0.42 17.20
N GLN A 165 7.33 -0.81 17.09
CA GLN A 165 6.32 -1.20 16.11
C GLN A 165 4.97 -0.52 16.35
N ALA A 166 4.51 -0.48 17.60
CA ALA A 166 3.27 0.21 17.96
C ALA A 166 3.35 1.72 17.67
N ASP A 167 4.49 2.35 17.96
CA ASP A 167 4.73 3.77 17.66
C ASP A 167 4.76 4.05 16.16
N LEU A 168 5.43 3.19 15.38
CA LEU A 168 5.43 3.29 13.92
C LEU A 168 4.01 3.18 13.36
N LEU A 169 3.22 2.20 13.83
CA LEU A 169 1.86 1.98 13.35
C LEU A 169 0.89 3.08 13.77
N ARG A 170 1.11 3.75 14.90
CA ARG A 170 0.27 4.87 15.39
C ARG A 170 0.17 6.02 14.39
N GLY A 171 1.18 6.18 13.54
CA GLY A 171 1.26 7.26 12.56
C GLY A 171 1.49 8.64 13.19
N PRO A 172 1.70 9.67 12.35
CA PRO A 172 2.01 11.00 12.83
C PRO A 172 0.77 11.69 13.42
N LEU A 173 0.98 12.34 14.57
CA LEU A 173 0.00 13.20 15.21
C LEU A 173 0.26 14.66 14.82
N ILE A 174 -0.76 15.32 14.31
CA ILE A 174 -0.70 16.67 13.75
C ILE A 174 -1.15 17.70 14.80
N THR A 175 -0.40 18.79 14.91
CA THR A 175 -0.69 19.92 15.81
C THR A 175 -0.44 21.20 15.03
N LEU A 176 -1.52 21.81 14.55
CA LEU A 176 -1.47 22.97 13.65
C LEU A 176 -2.56 23.95 14.03
N ASN A 177 -2.24 25.25 13.91
CA ASN A 177 -3.20 26.33 14.01
C ASN A 177 -3.02 27.22 12.77
N LEU A 178 -3.98 27.11 11.86
CA LEU A 178 -4.00 27.76 10.56
C LEU A 178 -5.26 28.62 10.48
N LYS A 179 -5.14 29.86 10.04
CA LYS A 179 -6.26 30.79 9.85
C LYS A 179 -6.26 31.27 8.41
N ASN A 180 -7.35 30.98 7.69
CA ASN A 180 -7.59 31.42 6.31
C ASN A 180 -6.41 31.17 5.36
N VAL A 181 -5.80 29.99 5.42
CA VAL A 181 -4.69 29.60 4.54
C VAL A 181 -5.21 28.86 3.33
N SER A 182 -4.49 28.85 2.21
CA SER A 182 -4.88 28.03 1.06
C SER A 182 -4.82 26.54 1.42
N VAL A 183 -5.64 25.71 0.76
CA VAL A 183 -5.61 24.25 0.95
C VAL A 183 -4.22 23.66 0.68
N ASN A 184 -3.52 24.19 -0.31
CA ASN A 184 -2.17 23.76 -0.66
C ASN A 184 -1.18 24.01 0.50
N GLU A 185 -1.24 25.20 1.12
CA GLU A 185 -0.40 25.53 2.27
C GLU A 185 -0.74 24.69 3.49
N ALA A 186 -2.03 24.44 3.75
CA ALA A 186 -2.47 23.56 4.82
C ALA A 186 -1.92 22.13 4.64
N LEU A 187 -2.08 21.54 3.45
CA LEU A 187 -1.55 20.22 3.14
C LEU A 187 -0.02 20.17 3.23
N LYS A 188 0.69 21.19 2.73
CA LYS A 188 2.14 21.31 2.89
C LYS A 188 2.57 21.36 4.35
N ALA A 189 1.87 22.12 5.20
CA ALA A 189 2.15 22.19 6.63
C ALA A 189 1.95 20.82 7.31
N ILE A 190 0.86 20.12 6.97
CA ILE A 190 0.58 18.76 7.46
C ILE A 190 1.67 17.78 7.01
N CYS A 191 1.99 17.75 5.71
CA CYS A 191 3.03 16.90 5.14
C CYS A 191 4.40 17.15 5.78
N LYS A 192 4.76 18.42 6.00
CA LYS A 192 6.01 18.79 6.67
C LYS A 192 6.07 18.24 8.10
N GLN A 193 4.98 18.35 8.86
CA GLN A 193 4.93 17.79 10.21
C GLN A 193 4.92 16.26 10.22
N ALA A 194 4.26 15.63 9.24
CA ALA A 194 4.20 14.18 9.10
C ALA A 194 5.47 13.54 8.52
N GLY A 195 6.35 14.33 7.88
CA GLY A 195 7.45 13.79 7.08
C GLY A 195 6.97 13.06 5.82
N SER A 196 5.79 13.40 5.31
CA SER A 196 5.16 12.79 4.14
C SER A 196 5.21 13.74 2.93
N HIS A 197 4.96 13.20 1.73
CA HIS A 197 4.81 13.99 0.52
C HIS A 197 3.46 13.70 -0.14
N ILE A 198 2.60 14.72 -0.20
CA ILE A 198 1.36 14.69 -0.96
C ILE A 198 1.51 15.66 -2.13
N SER A 199 1.13 15.19 -3.32
CA SER A 199 1.08 16.03 -4.51
C SER A 199 -0.32 16.62 -4.65
N TYR A 200 -0.39 17.81 -5.22
CA TYR A 200 -1.64 18.53 -5.35
C TYR A 200 -1.88 18.87 -6.82
N MET A 201 -2.94 18.31 -7.41
CA MET A 201 -3.17 18.41 -8.86
C MET A 201 -3.69 19.78 -9.30
N GLN A 202 -4.29 20.59 -8.42
CA GLN A 202 -4.91 21.87 -8.80
C GLN A 202 -4.65 23.00 -7.78
N PRO A 203 -3.42 23.54 -7.68
CA PRO A 203 -2.94 24.46 -6.63
C PRO A 203 -3.87 25.61 -6.21
N ASN A 204 -4.70 26.14 -7.12
CA ASN A 204 -5.32 27.45 -6.92
C ASN A 204 -6.86 27.45 -6.79
N SER A 205 -7.55 26.32 -6.94
CA SER A 205 -9.03 26.32 -7.08
C SER A 205 -9.82 25.92 -5.83
N ALA A 206 -9.16 25.48 -4.74
CA ALA A 206 -9.84 24.83 -3.61
C ALA A 206 -10.22 25.75 -2.43
N GLY A 207 -10.10 27.07 -2.60
CA GLY A 207 -10.41 28.03 -1.55
C GLY A 207 -9.42 28.00 -0.39
N THR A 208 -9.88 28.48 0.77
CA THR A 208 -9.09 28.61 2.00
C THR A 208 -9.67 27.76 3.14
N VAL A 209 -8.82 27.41 4.10
CA VAL A 209 -9.18 26.62 5.28
C VAL A 209 -8.64 27.29 6.55
N SER A 210 -9.44 27.23 7.60
CA SER A 210 -9.00 27.53 8.97
C SER A 210 -9.08 26.25 9.78
N LEU A 211 -7.98 25.85 10.41
CA LEU A 211 -7.83 24.57 11.08
C LEU A 211 -7.05 24.76 12.37
N SER A 212 -7.63 24.39 13.51
CA SER A 212 -6.95 24.35 14.81
C SER A 212 -7.06 22.96 15.41
N VAL A 213 -5.98 22.20 15.33
CA VAL A 213 -5.90 20.80 15.79
C VAL A 213 -4.71 20.61 16.70
N VAL A 214 -4.88 19.79 17.74
CA VAL A 214 -3.82 19.40 18.67
C VAL A 214 -3.78 17.88 18.77
N LYS A 215 -2.63 17.30 18.42
CA LYS A 215 -2.37 15.85 18.44
C LYS A 215 -3.46 14.99 17.76
N GLN A 216 -3.98 15.43 16.63
CA GLN A 216 -4.96 14.67 15.87
C GLN A 216 -4.27 13.69 14.89
N PRO A 217 -4.81 12.47 14.68
CA PRO A 217 -4.27 11.55 13.68
C PRO A 217 -4.26 12.17 12.29
N PHE A 218 -3.19 11.94 11.52
CA PHE A 218 -3.01 12.47 10.17
C PHE A 218 -4.26 12.36 9.30
N TRP A 219 -4.82 11.16 9.16
CA TRP A 219 -5.98 10.92 8.30
C TRP A 219 -7.24 11.63 8.77
N LYS A 220 -7.40 11.85 10.08
CA LYS A 220 -8.54 12.61 10.61
C LYS A 220 -8.42 14.09 10.25
N VAL A 221 -7.21 14.63 10.27
CA VAL A 221 -6.95 16.00 9.82
C VAL A 221 -7.19 16.16 8.31
N ILE A 222 -6.73 15.18 7.52
CA ILE A 222 -7.01 15.15 6.07
C ILE A 222 -8.53 15.10 5.80
N GLN A 223 -9.28 14.24 6.51
CA GLN A 223 -10.74 14.20 6.40
C GLN A 223 -11.38 15.55 6.76
N THR A 224 -10.91 16.20 7.83
CA THR A 224 -11.44 17.52 8.25
C THR A 224 -11.26 18.57 7.13
N ILE A 225 -10.10 18.58 6.47
CA ILE A 225 -9.86 19.46 5.31
C ILE A 225 -10.80 19.11 4.17
N ALA A 226 -10.94 17.83 3.84
CA ALA A 226 -11.79 17.38 2.75
C ALA A 226 -13.26 17.72 2.97
N GLU A 227 -13.77 17.54 4.19
CA GLU A 227 -15.13 17.91 4.56
C GLU A 227 -15.39 19.42 4.48
N SER A 228 -14.38 20.24 4.80
CA SER A 228 -14.51 21.70 4.81
C SER A 228 -14.36 22.35 3.43
N THR A 229 -13.62 21.71 2.52
CA THR A 229 -13.25 22.31 1.23
C THR A 229 -13.81 21.57 0.02
N GLY A 230 -14.36 20.37 0.21
CA GLY A 230 -14.78 19.49 -0.87
C GLY A 230 -13.62 18.83 -1.62
N VAL A 231 -12.37 19.04 -1.18
CA VAL A 231 -11.18 18.49 -1.83
C VAL A 231 -10.66 17.28 -1.08
N SER A 232 -10.76 16.13 -1.72
CA SER A 232 -10.49 14.82 -1.13
C SER A 232 -9.25 14.16 -1.74
N PRO A 233 -8.51 13.32 -0.99
CA PRO A 233 -7.48 12.48 -1.57
C PRO A 233 -8.06 11.56 -2.64
N MET A 234 -7.35 11.41 -3.75
CA MET A 234 -7.63 10.46 -4.81
C MET A 234 -6.34 9.76 -5.21
N MET A 235 -6.48 8.58 -5.83
CA MET A 235 -5.34 7.97 -6.51
C MET A 235 -4.90 8.87 -7.66
N GLY A 236 -3.66 9.33 -7.62
CA GLY A 236 -3.14 10.25 -8.60
C GLY A 236 -1.75 9.88 -9.06
N TYR A 237 -1.43 10.27 -10.29
CA TYR A 237 -0.08 10.23 -10.81
C TYR A 237 0.41 11.68 -10.89
N TYR A 238 1.40 12.02 -10.07
CA TYR A 238 2.10 13.30 -10.20
C TYR A 238 3.50 13.02 -10.71
N ASN A 239 3.87 13.58 -11.85
CA ASN A 239 5.15 13.32 -12.52
C ASN A 239 5.44 11.82 -12.66
N ASN A 240 4.47 11.03 -13.12
CA ASN A 240 4.54 9.56 -13.25
C ASN A 240 4.88 8.80 -11.94
N THR A 241 4.84 9.48 -10.79
CA THR A 241 5.00 8.82 -9.50
C THR A 241 3.60 8.53 -8.95
N PRO A 242 3.23 7.26 -8.76
CA PRO A 242 1.97 6.92 -8.10
C PRO A 242 1.99 7.52 -6.69
N GLY A 243 0.93 8.23 -6.34
CA GLY A 243 0.82 8.91 -5.06
C GLY A 243 -0.61 9.28 -4.75
N ILE A 244 -0.76 10.05 -3.69
CA ILE A 244 -2.04 10.66 -3.35
C ILE A 244 -2.05 12.06 -3.95
N ALA A 245 -2.99 12.26 -4.85
CA ALA A 245 -3.38 13.57 -5.32
C ALA A 245 -4.64 14.02 -4.55
N PHE A 246 -4.99 15.30 -4.67
CA PHE A 246 -6.20 15.85 -4.09
C PHE A 246 -7.00 16.58 -5.16
N GLY A 247 -8.32 16.45 -5.11
CA GLY A 247 -9.26 17.18 -5.97
C GLY A 247 -10.71 16.92 -5.58
N PRO A 248 -11.69 17.39 -6.37
CA PRO A 248 -13.09 17.48 -5.95
C PRO A 248 -13.81 16.13 -5.82
N SER A 249 -13.30 15.08 -6.47
CA SER A 249 -13.85 13.72 -6.40
C SER A 249 -12.78 12.77 -5.85
N GLY A 250 -12.88 12.42 -4.58
CA GLY A 250 -11.91 11.55 -3.93
C GLY A 250 -12.53 10.55 -2.96
N LEU A 251 -11.67 9.93 -2.15
CA LEU A 251 -11.95 8.77 -1.31
C LEU A 251 -12.36 9.11 0.15
N LEU A 252 -12.21 10.36 0.58
CA LEU A 252 -12.55 10.86 1.91
C LEU A 252 -13.42 12.12 1.80
N GLN A 253 -14.58 11.98 1.18
CA GLN A 253 -15.58 13.04 1.06
C GLN A 253 -16.48 13.10 2.30
N LYS A 254 -17.23 14.20 2.40
CA LYS A 254 -18.23 14.39 3.44
C LYS A 254 -19.34 13.35 3.29
N GLY A 255 -19.58 12.59 4.37
CA GLY A 255 -20.60 11.54 4.40
C GLY A 255 -20.06 10.15 4.07
N ASP A 256 -18.79 10.03 3.66
CA ASP A 256 -18.17 8.73 3.42
C ASP A 256 -18.02 7.96 4.72
N PHE A 257 -18.20 6.64 4.64
CA PHE A 257 -17.92 5.74 5.74
C PHE A 257 -16.42 5.47 5.78
N ALA A 258 -15.71 6.21 6.64
CA ALA A 258 -14.27 6.08 6.81
C ALA A 258 -13.90 5.71 8.26
N THR A 259 -12.84 4.93 8.40
CA THR A 259 -12.20 4.59 9.67
C THR A 259 -10.69 4.74 9.56
N PHE A 260 -10.05 5.06 10.68
CA PHE A 260 -8.63 5.39 10.72
C PHE A 260 -7.91 4.47 11.70
N ASP A 261 -6.88 3.80 11.23
CA ASP A 261 -6.02 2.94 12.03
C ASP A 261 -4.56 3.34 11.79
N GLY A 262 -4.14 4.37 12.53
CA GLY A 262 -2.79 4.88 12.53
C GLY A 262 -2.30 5.39 11.16
N LEU A 263 -1.35 4.68 10.55
CA LEU A 263 -0.83 4.99 9.21
C LEU A 263 -1.84 4.76 8.07
N PHE A 264 -2.99 4.17 8.36
CA PHE A 264 -3.97 3.78 7.35
C PHE A 264 -5.33 4.46 7.56
N ALA A 265 -6.00 4.76 6.46
CA ALA A 265 -7.43 5.02 6.41
C ALA A 265 -8.09 3.90 5.61
N VAL A 266 -9.28 3.46 6.01
CA VAL A 266 -10.11 2.53 5.23
C VAL A 266 -11.43 3.19 4.97
N THR A 267 -11.85 3.18 3.72
CA THR A 267 -13.05 3.86 3.22
C THR A 267 -13.95 2.81 2.60
N PHE A 268 -15.23 2.85 2.92
CA PHE A 268 -16.21 1.96 2.34
C PHE A 268 -16.77 2.58 1.06
N GLN A 269 -16.58 1.90 -0.08
CA GLN A 269 -16.90 2.46 -1.39
C GLN A 269 -18.26 2.02 -1.89
N SER A 270 -18.54 0.71 -1.86
CA SER A 270 -19.79 0.18 -2.41
C SER A 270 -20.18 -1.19 -1.86
N LEU A 271 -21.47 -1.49 -1.96
CA LEU A 271 -22.03 -2.82 -1.82
C LEU A 271 -22.55 -3.29 -3.16
N ILE A 272 -22.10 -4.46 -3.61
CA ILE A 272 -22.49 -5.05 -4.88
C ILE A 272 -23.19 -6.37 -4.59
N MET A 273 -24.46 -6.48 -4.97
CA MET A 273 -25.19 -7.74 -5.01
C MET A 273 -25.27 -8.21 -6.46
N GLN A 274 -24.72 -9.39 -6.74
CA GLN A 274 -24.85 -10.04 -8.04
C GLN A 274 -25.59 -11.37 -7.89
N ARG A 275 -26.54 -11.59 -8.81
CA ARG A 275 -27.32 -12.82 -8.87
C ARG A 275 -27.22 -13.40 -10.27
N THR A 276 -26.64 -14.59 -10.37
CA THR A 276 -26.49 -15.35 -11.61
C THR A 276 -27.36 -16.59 -11.54
N ILE A 277 -28.16 -16.83 -12.58
CA ILE A 277 -28.94 -18.07 -12.74
C ILE A 277 -28.44 -18.73 -14.02
N ALA A 278 -27.73 -19.85 -13.87
CA ALA A 278 -27.27 -20.64 -15.01
C ALA A 278 -28.28 -21.75 -15.31
N PHE A 279 -28.70 -21.84 -16.58
CA PHE A 279 -29.65 -22.84 -17.08
C PHE A 279 -28.97 -24.06 -17.70
N ASN A 280 -27.67 -24.26 -17.45
CA ASN A 280 -26.89 -25.38 -17.96
C ASN A 280 -27.11 -26.63 -17.08
N GLY A 281 -28.22 -27.33 -17.29
CA GLY A 281 -28.51 -28.62 -16.65
C GLY A 281 -29.98 -28.77 -16.24
N ALA A 282 -30.34 -29.96 -15.76
CA ALA A 282 -31.71 -30.25 -15.31
C ALA A 282 -32.17 -29.37 -14.13
N ASN A 283 -31.23 -28.80 -13.38
CA ASN A 283 -31.49 -27.94 -12.23
C ASN A 283 -30.80 -26.57 -12.42
N PRO A 284 -31.55 -25.46 -12.51
CA PRO A 284 -30.97 -24.13 -12.61
C PRO A 284 -30.05 -23.84 -11.42
N GLN A 285 -28.77 -23.59 -11.68
CA GLN A 285 -27.82 -23.21 -10.63
C GLN A 285 -27.97 -21.72 -10.33
N ARG A 286 -28.30 -21.39 -9.08
CA ARG A 286 -28.39 -20.01 -8.60
C ARG A 286 -27.14 -19.68 -7.80
N ASN A 287 -26.40 -18.67 -8.24
CA ASN A 287 -25.26 -18.13 -7.50
C ASN A 287 -25.59 -16.69 -7.10
N ASN A 288 -25.52 -16.39 -5.81
CA ASN A 288 -25.68 -15.04 -5.28
C ASN A 288 -24.36 -14.65 -4.63
N SER A 289 -23.79 -13.52 -5.02
CA SER A 289 -22.66 -12.90 -4.32
C SER A 289 -23.07 -11.54 -3.78
N PHE A 290 -22.57 -11.23 -2.57
CA PHE A 290 -22.76 -9.93 -1.94
C PHE A 290 -21.38 -9.47 -1.48
N THR A 291 -20.87 -8.41 -2.10
CA THR A 291 -19.47 -7.99 -1.94
C THR A 291 -19.42 -6.56 -1.44
N ALA A 292 -18.65 -6.32 -0.39
CA ALA A 292 -18.28 -4.99 0.07
C ALA A 292 -16.94 -4.58 -0.57
N SER A 293 -16.91 -3.44 -1.26
CA SER A 293 -15.68 -2.84 -1.77
C SER A 293 -15.19 -1.73 -0.84
N MET A 294 -13.90 -1.73 -0.58
CA MET A 294 -13.24 -0.78 0.32
C MET A 294 -11.94 -0.28 -0.32
N ASP A 295 -11.59 0.98 -0.09
CA ASP A 295 -10.25 1.49 -0.41
C ASP A 295 -9.47 1.74 0.87
N MET A 296 -8.25 1.20 0.91
CA MET A 296 -7.27 1.44 1.95
C MET A 296 -6.26 2.49 1.48
N LEU A 297 -6.09 3.56 2.26
CA LEU A 297 -5.10 4.60 2.03
C LEU A 297 -3.97 4.48 3.03
N ALA A 298 -2.73 4.56 2.56
CA ALA A 298 -1.49 4.53 3.33
C ALA A 298 -0.79 5.90 3.24
N ILE A 299 -0.17 6.37 4.34
CA ILE A 299 0.51 7.68 4.31
C ILE A 299 1.71 7.61 3.34
N PRO A 300 1.72 8.40 2.25
CA PRO A 300 2.76 8.33 1.24
C PRO A 300 4.15 8.61 1.83
N GLY A 301 5.13 7.78 1.46
CA GLY A 301 6.52 7.91 1.90
C GLY A 301 6.82 7.39 3.30
N MET A 302 5.80 7.14 4.14
CA MET A 302 6.00 6.53 5.46
C MET A 302 5.88 5.01 5.43
N VAL A 303 4.91 4.51 4.67
CA VAL A 303 4.67 3.08 4.51
C VAL A 303 4.32 2.75 3.07
N GLY A 304 4.95 1.70 2.55
CA GLY A 304 4.67 1.19 1.21
C GLY A 304 3.97 -0.17 1.32
N PRO A 305 2.63 -0.25 1.18
CA PRO A 305 1.91 -1.52 1.16
C PRO A 305 2.45 -2.40 0.03
N LEU A 306 3.09 -3.51 0.39
CA LEU A 306 3.70 -4.44 -0.55
C LEU A 306 2.71 -5.52 -0.99
N GLN A 307 1.83 -5.92 -0.08
CA GLN A 307 0.78 -6.88 -0.32
C GLN A 307 -0.41 -6.55 0.58
N VAL A 308 -1.58 -6.48 -0.02
CA VAL A 308 -2.86 -6.30 0.67
C VAL A 308 -3.68 -7.55 0.43
N GLN A 309 -4.14 -8.19 1.51
CA GLN A 309 -4.96 -9.39 1.43
C GLN A 309 -6.44 -9.03 1.48
N GLN A 310 -7.30 -10.03 1.23
CA GLN A 310 -8.73 -9.85 1.40
C GLN A 310 -9.08 -9.53 2.87
N PRO A 311 -10.06 -8.66 3.12
CA PRO A 311 -10.43 -8.28 4.47
C PRO A 311 -11.08 -9.45 5.20
N VAL A 312 -10.68 -9.64 6.46
CA VAL A 312 -11.27 -10.65 7.35
C VAL A 312 -12.40 -9.99 8.15
N ILE A 313 -13.63 -10.43 7.89
CA ILE A 313 -14.81 -9.92 8.59
C ILE A 313 -14.95 -10.62 9.94
N SER A 314 -14.85 -9.85 11.01
CA SER A 314 -15.02 -10.34 12.40
C SER A 314 -16.46 -10.20 12.90
N LYS A 315 -17.19 -9.20 12.40
CA LYS A 315 -18.61 -8.96 12.70
C LYS A 315 -19.28 -8.29 11.53
N ALA A 316 -20.41 -8.81 11.07
CA ALA A 316 -21.27 -8.14 10.11
C ALA A 316 -22.73 -8.44 10.44
N THR A 317 -23.48 -7.43 10.86
CA THR A 317 -24.89 -7.58 11.23
C THR A 317 -25.73 -6.47 10.61
N ASP A 318 -26.89 -6.82 10.05
CA ASP A 318 -27.85 -5.84 9.58
C ASP A 318 -28.70 -5.25 10.72
N ASN A 319 -29.56 -4.29 10.41
CA ASN A 319 -30.46 -3.65 11.38
C ASN A 319 -31.60 -4.56 11.87
N LYS A 320 -31.81 -5.73 11.27
CA LYS A 320 -32.74 -6.77 11.75
C LYS A 320 -32.05 -7.84 12.59
N GLY A 321 -30.73 -7.73 12.79
CA GLY A 321 -29.93 -8.67 13.56
C GLY A 321 -29.48 -9.90 12.78
N ASN A 322 -29.71 -9.95 11.46
CA ASN A 322 -29.18 -11.05 10.66
C ASN A 322 -27.66 -10.92 10.53
N SER A 323 -26.97 -12.05 10.59
CA SER A 323 -25.55 -12.12 10.25
C SER A 323 -25.34 -12.00 8.74
N LEU A 324 -24.37 -11.19 8.35
CA LEU A 324 -23.90 -11.03 6.97
C LEU A 324 -22.52 -11.66 6.75
N ILE A 325 -21.99 -12.42 7.73
CA ILE A 325 -20.69 -13.08 7.59
C ILE A 325 -20.82 -14.23 6.60
N SER A 326 -19.95 -14.28 5.58
CA SER A 326 -19.93 -15.40 4.62
C SER A 326 -19.47 -16.70 5.29
N HIS A 327 -20.19 -17.81 5.01
CA HIS A 327 -19.82 -19.15 5.49
C HIS A 327 -18.55 -19.69 4.80
N ASN A 328 -18.30 -19.24 3.57
CA ASN A 328 -17.15 -19.63 2.77
C ASN A 328 -16.34 -18.37 2.46
N PRO A 329 -15.59 -17.81 3.43
CA PRO A 329 -14.67 -16.74 3.12
C PRO A 329 -13.70 -17.29 2.09
N ILE A 330 -13.67 -16.68 0.91
CA ILE A 330 -12.70 -17.02 -0.12
C ILE A 330 -11.34 -16.56 0.40
N ASN A 331 -10.64 -17.39 1.17
CA ASN A 331 -9.25 -17.15 1.54
C ASN A 331 -8.32 -17.46 0.35
N GLN A 332 -8.70 -17.00 -0.84
CA GLN A 332 -7.79 -17.05 -1.96
C GLN A 332 -6.81 -15.90 -1.81
N TRP A 333 -5.56 -16.29 -1.65
CA TRP A 333 -4.39 -15.44 -1.77
C TRP A 333 -4.24 -15.01 -3.22
N TRP A 334 -5.21 -14.24 -3.73
CA TRP A 334 -4.96 -13.42 -4.89
C TRP A 334 -3.94 -12.40 -4.44
N GLN A 335 -2.68 -12.69 -4.71
CA GLN A 335 -1.66 -11.65 -4.75
C GLN A 335 -2.13 -10.70 -5.82
N GLN A 336 -2.78 -9.62 -5.42
CA GLN A 336 -2.90 -8.46 -6.28
C GLN A 336 -1.46 -7.98 -6.47
N GLN A 337 -0.76 -8.53 -7.48
CA GLN A 337 0.54 -8.07 -7.93
C GLN A 337 0.32 -6.75 -8.66
N GLY A 338 -0.19 -5.75 -7.94
CA GLY A 338 -0.49 -4.42 -8.43
C GLY A 338 0.50 -3.43 -7.82
N TYR A 339 0.84 -2.40 -8.60
CA TYR A 339 1.64 -1.23 -8.21
C TYR A 339 1.55 -0.91 -6.71
N ILE A 340 2.69 -0.75 -6.01
CA ILE A 340 2.69 -0.14 -4.67
C ILE A 340 2.04 1.22 -4.85
N SER A 341 0.82 1.28 -4.37
CA SER A 341 0.02 2.46 -4.39
C SER A 341 -0.26 2.81 -2.95
N ALA A 342 -0.23 4.11 -2.67
CA ALA A 342 -0.74 4.62 -1.42
C ALA A 342 -2.26 4.39 -1.28
N VAL A 343 -2.95 3.97 -2.36
CA VAL A 343 -4.36 3.58 -2.37
C VAL A 343 -4.49 2.16 -2.90
N THR A 344 -5.11 1.26 -2.14
CA THR A 344 -5.38 -0.11 -2.57
C THR A 344 -6.85 -0.44 -2.40
N ASN A 345 -7.49 -0.88 -3.48
CA ASN A 345 -8.85 -1.41 -3.43
C ASN A 345 -8.83 -2.86 -2.92
N THR A 346 -9.74 -3.17 -2.03
CA THR A 346 -9.95 -4.53 -1.51
C THR A 346 -11.44 -4.83 -1.40
N THR A 347 -11.79 -6.12 -1.42
CA THR A 347 -13.18 -6.55 -1.37
C THR A 347 -13.38 -7.66 -0.36
N ALA A 348 -14.49 -7.62 0.36
CA ALA A 348 -14.89 -8.66 1.29
C ALA A 348 -16.20 -9.31 0.84
N GLN A 349 -16.25 -10.63 0.85
CA GLN A 349 -17.47 -11.39 0.60
C GLN A 349 -18.34 -11.41 1.86
N LEU A 350 -19.60 -11.03 1.68
CA LEU A 350 -20.65 -11.05 2.68
C LEU A 350 -21.73 -12.05 2.24
N GLN A 351 -22.56 -12.45 3.19
CA GLN A 351 -23.76 -13.25 2.92
C GLN A 351 -24.98 -12.34 2.78
N TRP A 352 -25.83 -12.65 1.80
CA TRP A 352 -27.15 -12.06 1.68
C TRP A 352 -28.20 -12.93 2.41
N PRO A 353 -28.77 -12.49 3.54
CA PRO A 353 -29.77 -13.27 4.27
C PRO A 353 -31.14 -13.20 3.60
N LYS A 354 -31.99 -14.23 3.83
CA LYS A 354 -33.35 -14.30 3.26
C LYS A 354 -34.23 -13.11 3.69
N HIS A 355 -34.13 -12.68 4.94
CA HIS A 355 -34.89 -11.57 5.52
C HIS A 355 -33.99 -10.37 5.82
N HIS A 356 -33.21 -9.93 4.83
CA HIS A 356 -32.27 -8.83 4.98
C HIS A 356 -32.91 -7.54 5.51
N GLY A 357 -32.10 -6.82 6.29
CA GLY A 357 -32.34 -5.45 6.72
C GLY A 357 -32.15 -4.42 5.60
N THR A 358 -32.35 -3.15 5.92
CA THR A 358 -32.14 -2.01 4.99
C THR A 358 -30.77 -1.35 5.15
N SER A 359 -30.01 -1.77 6.16
CA SER A 359 -28.67 -1.24 6.44
C SER A 359 -27.84 -2.24 7.21
N ILE A 360 -26.53 -2.28 6.96
CA ILE A 360 -25.54 -2.94 7.79
C ILE A 360 -25.34 -2.08 9.05
N ARG A 361 -25.83 -2.58 10.18
CA ARG A 361 -25.71 -1.90 11.47
C ARG A 361 -24.25 -1.80 11.92
N GLU A 362 -23.51 -2.90 11.81
CA GLU A 362 -22.10 -2.99 12.18
C GLU A 362 -21.36 -3.88 11.18
N LEU A 363 -20.24 -3.40 10.64
CA LEU A 363 -19.30 -4.13 9.80
C LEU A 363 -17.88 -3.90 10.32
N LYS A 364 -17.32 -4.91 10.98
CA LYS A 364 -16.01 -4.86 11.62
C LYS A 364 -15.09 -5.95 11.10
N GLY A 365 -13.82 -5.63 11.00
CA GLY A 365 -12.81 -6.59 10.58
C GLY A 365 -11.43 -5.99 10.56
N TYR A 366 -10.54 -6.67 9.83
CA TYR A 366 -9.22 -6.15 9.55
C TYR A 366 -8.76 -6.55 8.15
N ILE A 367 -7.88 -5.75 7.56
CA ILE A 367 -7.20 -6.03 6.31
C ILE A 367 -5.78 -6.49 6.67
N PRO A 368 -5.40 -7.74 6.37
CA PRO A 368 -4.02 -8.17 6.53
C PRO A 368 -3.16 -7.49 5.47
N VAL A 369 -2.10 -6.82 5.90
CA VAL A 369 -1.22 -6.08 5.01
C VAL A 369 0.23 -6.42 5.35
N MET A 370 1.02 -6.72 4.34
CA MET A 370 2.47 -6.69 4.42
C MET A 370 2.93 -5.35 3.86
N ALA A 371 3.63 -4.55 4.64
CA ALA A 371 4.21 -3.31 4.13
C ALA A 371 5.65 -3.13 4.56
N SER A 372 6.31 -2.22 3.85
CA SER A 372 7.62 -1.76 4.23
C SER A 372 7.56 -0.52 5.08
N MET A 373 8.18 -0.60 6.26
CA MET A 373 8.31 0.52 7.20
C MET A 373 9.58 1.33 6.94
N HIS A 374 10.57 0.72 6.27
CA HIS A 374 11.86 1.34 5.98
C HIS A 374 12.19 1.24 4.51
N GLN A 375 12.23 2.40 3.87
CA GLN A 375 12.59 2.56 2.48
C GLN A 375 13.99 3.17 2.40
N LYS A 376 14.81 2.67 1.48
CA LYS A 376 16.09 3.28 1.14
C LYS A 376 16.10 3.65 -0.33
N VAL A 377 16.18 4.95 -0.59
CA VAL A 377 16.40 5.47 -1.94
C VAL A 377 17.89 5.42 -2.24
N ILE A 378 18.25 4.78 -3.34
CA ILE A 378 19.62 4.78 -3.87
C ILE A 378 19.67 5.44 -5.23
N THR A 379 20.75 6.15 -5.48
CA THR A 379 21.01 6.78 -6.77
C THR A 379 22.19 6.10 -7.44
N LEU A 380 21.97 5.54 -8.62
CA LEU A 380 22.98 4.92 -9.47
C LEU A 380 23.29 5.88 -10.63
N THR A 381 24.50 6.41 -10.64
CA THR A 381 24.99 7.20 -11.79
C THR A 381 25.69 6.28 -12.77
N LEU A 382 25.29 6.33 -14.04
CA LEU A 382 25.88 5.49 -15.06
C LEU A 382 27.30 5.92 -15.39
N ASN A 383 28.23 4.97 -15.43
CA ASN A 383 29.56 5.24 -15.93
C ASN A 383 29.57 5.42 -17.47
N LYS A 384 30.73 5.74 -18.05
CA LYS A 384 30.90 5.91 -19.51
C LYS A 384 30.46 4.68 -20.32
N LYS A 385 30.50 3.48 -19.73
CA LYS A 385 30.08 2.21 -20.34
C LYS A 385 28.59 1.90 -20.09
N GLY A 386 27.83 2.82 -19.52
CA GLY A 386 26.41 2.61 -19.22
C GLY A 386 26.16 1.58 -18.13
N LYS A 387 27.12 1.37 -17.21
CA LYS A 387 26.99 0.45 -16.09
C LYS A 387 26.97 1.20 -14.76
N ALA A 388 26.22 0.67 -13.81
CA ALA A 388 26.23 1.11 -12.42
C ALA A 388 25.92 -0.08 -11.51
N HIS A 389 26.35 -0.04 -10.24
CA HIS A 389 25.91 -1.00 -9.24
C HIS A 389 25.88 -0.38 -7.85
N ALA A 390 25.02 -0.89 -6.99
CA ALA A 390 24.99 -0.58 -5.56
C ALA A 390 24.63 -1.81 -4.74
N ILE A 391 25.10 -1.84 -3.50
CA ILE A 391 24.72 -2.84 -2.52
C ILE A 391 23.75 -2.20 -1.51
N VAL A 392 22.55 -2.77 -1.38
CA VAL A 392 21.49 -2.26 -0.53
C VAL A 392 20.77 -3.43 0.12
N GLY A 393 20.66 -3.44 1.46
CA GLY A 393 19.92 -4.48 2.16
C GLY A 393 20.45 -5.91 1.98
N GLY A 394 21.72 -6.08 1.61
CA GLY A 394 22.29 -7.39 1.27
C GLY A 394 22.05 -7.83 -0.18
N PHE A 395 21.48 -6.95 -1.00
CA PHE A 395 21.27 -7.13 -2.43
C PHE A 395 22.26 -6.28 -3.22
N THR A 396 22.80 -6.83 -4.31
CA THR A 396 23.52 -6.09 -5.33
C THR A 396 22.54 -5.78 -6.45
N VAL A 397 22.27 -4.49 -6.68
CA VAL A 397 21.54 -4.04 -7.86
C VAL A 397 22.56 -3.52 -8.87
N SER A 398 22.50 -3.99 -10.11
CA SER A 398 23.37 -3.54 -11.18
C SER A 398 22.56 -3.14 -12.41
N ILE A 399 22.96 -2.06 -13.07
CA ILE A 399 22.51 -1.68 -14.40
C ILE A 399 23.62 -2.09 -15.38
N ASN A 400 23.23 -2.83 -16.40
CA ASN A 400 24.08 -3.39 -17.43
C ASN A 400 23.52 -3.04 -18.80
N ASN A 401 24.38 -3.12 -19.82
CA ASN A 401 23.98 -3.11 -21.23
C ASN A 401 23.07 -1.93 -21.62
N LEU A 402 23.37 -0.70 -21.19
CA LEU A 402 22.69 0.47 -21.75
C LEU A 402 23.12 0.65 -23.21
N HIS A 403 22.18 0.50 -24.14
CA HIS A 403 22.39 0.71 -25.58
C HIS A 403 21.12 1.28 -26.21
N LYS A 404 21.24 1.80 -27.43
CA LYS A 404 20.12 2.37 -28.18
C LYS A 404 19.59 1.33 -29.17
N VAL A 405 18.28 1.12 -29.19
CA VAL A 405 17.56 0.24 -30.12
C VAL A 405 16.47 1.06 -30.80
N GLY A 406 16.66 1.39 -32.09
CA GLY A 406 15.80 2.33 -32.80
C GLY A 406 15.75 3.69 -32.11
N ASN A 407 14.54 4.16 -31.77
CA ASN A 407 14.30 5.40 -31.03
C ASN A 407 14.15 5.18 -29.52
N MET A 408 14.66 4.06 -28.99
CA MET A 408 14.57 3.75 -27.57
C MET A 408 15.94 3.46 -26.96
N TRP A 409 16.15 3.85 -25.71
CA TRP A 409 17.24 3.33 -24.90
C TRP A 409 16.78 2.06 -24.20
N GLN A 410 17.61 1.02 -24.29
CA GLN A 410 17.41 -0.24 -23.61
C GLN A 410 18.54 -0.47 -22.61
N TYR A 411 18.20 -0.84 -21.39
CA TYR A 411 19.15 -1.27 -20.36
C TYR A 411 18.64 -2.53 -19.68
N GLN A 412 19.56 -3.25 -19.06
CA GLN A 412 19.28 -4.44 -18.29
C GLN A 412 19.63 -4.18 -16.83
N TYR A 413 18.65 -4.14 -15.92
CA TYR A 413 18.99 -4.23 -14.51
C TYR A 413 19.02 -5.68 -14.04
N VAL A 414 19.85 -5.96 -13.04
CA VAL A 414 20.00 -7.27 -12.41
C VAL A 414 20.07 -7.08 -10.91
N VAL A 415 19.20 -7.80 -10.19
CA VAL A 415 19.20 -7.87 -8.72
C VAL A 415 19.77 -9.22 -8.30
N GLN A 416 20.81 -9.20 -7.47
CA GLN A 416 21.47 -10.40 -6.96
C GLN A 416 21.51 -10.35 -5.43
N THR A 417 21.33 -11.50 -4.76
CA THR A 417 21.66 -11.60 -3.32
C THR A 417 23.12 -11.92 -3.11
N ARG A 418 23.59 -11.67 -1.89
CA ARG A 418 24.88 -12.14 -1.40
C ARG A 418 25.06 -13.67 -1.43
N TYR A 419 23.97 -14.44 -1.54
CA TYR A 419 23.95 -15.90 -1.42
C TYR A 419 23.99 -16.67 -2.75
N GLY A 420 24.16 -15.98 -3.89
CA GLY A 420 24.22 -16.61 -5.21
C GLY A 420 22.84 -16.93 -5.81
N SER A 421 22.81 -17.14 -7.13
CA SER A 421 21.58 -17.14 -7.95
C SER A 421 20.79 -18.46 -7.98
N ASN A 422 21.31 -19.55 -7.40
CA ASN A 422 20.77 -20.87 -7.70
C ASN A 422 19.53 -21.25 -6.88
N ASN A 423 19.18 -20.45 -5.87
CA ASN A 423 17.91 -20.54 -5.14
C ASN A 423 17.46 -19.12 -4.78
N LEU A 424 16.70 -18.47 -5.67
CA LEU A 424 16.04 -17.23 -5.28
C LEU A 424 15.08 -17.59 -4.12
N SER A 425 15.35 -17.09 -2.92
CA SER A 425 14.37 -17.22 -1.86
C SER A 425 13.06 -16.55 -2.31
N PRO A 426 11.88 -17.01 -1.87
CA PRO A 426 10.62 -16.32 -2.15
C PRO A 426 10.67 -14.82 -1.82
N ALA A 427 11.45 -14.43 -0.80
CA ALA A 427 11.72 -13.04 -0.47
C ALA A 427 12.44 -12.26 -1.59
N LEU A 428 13.42 -12.88 -2.26
CA LEU A 428 14.12 -12.27 -3.38
C LEU A 428 13.24 -12.16 -4.62
N GLN A 429 12.43 -13.18 -4.91
CA GLN A 429 11.45 -13.10 -6.00
C GLN A 429 10.43 -11.99 -5.73
N ASN A 430 9.91 -11.92 -4.50
CA ASN A 430 9.00 -10.84 -4.10
C ASN A 430 9.67 -9.47 -4.20
N MET A 431 10.96 -9.37 -3.88
CA MET A 431 11.70 -8.11 -4.00
C MET A 431 12.00 -7.74 -5.47
N ALA A 432 12.30 -8.72 -6.32
CA ALA A 432 12.49 -8.52 -7.75
C ALA A 432 11.18 -8.06 -8.42
N ASN A 433 10.09 -8.79 -8.14
CA ASN A 433 8.73 -8.41 -8.54
C ASN A 433 8.36 -7.03 -7.96
N GLN A 434 8.84 -6.70 -6.74
CA GLN A 434 8.65 -5.39 -6.15
C GLN A 434 9.33 -4.28 -6.96
N LEU A 435 10.58 -4.49 -7.34
CA LEU A 435 11.32 -3.49 -8.11
C LEU A 435 10.72 -3.27 -9.51
N GLU A 436 10.18 -4.33 -10.11
CA GLU A 436 9.54 -4.31 -11.43
C GLU A 436 8.15 -3.68 -11.39
N ASN A 437 7.25 -4.20 -10.56
CA ASN A 437 5.84 -3.84 -10.60
C ASN A 437 5.56 -2.45 -10.01
N PHE A 438 6.48 -1.87 -9.24
CA PHE A 438 6.13 -0.80 -8.32
C PHE A 438 6.68 0.59 -8.66
N ASN A 439 7.11 0.80 -9.92
CA ASN A 439 7.80 2.04 -10.34
C ASN A 439 8.95 2.42 -9.39
N ALA A 440 9.51 1.41 -8.71
CA ALA A 440 10.54 1.62 -7.71
C ALA A 440 11.84 2.06 -8.36
N ILE A 441 11.97 1.87 -9.68
CA ILE A 441 13.08 2.34 -10.50
C ILE A 441 12.58 3.52 -11.32
N GLN A 442 13.17 4.68 -11.07
CA GLN A 442 12.98 5.89 -11.87
C GLN A 442 14.26 6.17 -12.64
N CYS A 443 14.14 6.45 -13.93
CA CYS A 443 15.27 6.82 -14.77
C CYS A 443 15.23 8.31 -15.07
N TYR A 444 16.38 8.95 -15.01
CA TYR A 444 16.53 10.38 -15.31
C TYR A 444 17.59 10.57 -16.37
N SER A 445 17.32 11.50 -17.29
CA SER A 445 18.28 11.95 -18.29
C SER A 445 19.40 12.77 -17.65
N ALA A 446 20.44 13.10 -18.43
CA ALA A 446 21.52 13.99 -18.00
C ALA A 446 21.04 15.40 -17.61
N THR A 447 19.90 15.86 -18.16
CA THR A 447 19.29 17.15 -17.80
C THR A 447 18.43 17.08 -16.55
N GLY A 448 18.26 15.88 -15.97
CA GLY A 448 17.40 15.65 -14.81
C GLY A 448 15.93 15.44 -15.14
N ALA A 449 15.55 15.37 -16.42
CA ALA A 449 14.20 15.02 -16.82
C ALA A 449 13.91 13.54 -16.51
N LEU A 450 12.73 13.25 -15.94
CA LEU A 450 12.28 11.88 -15.72
C LEU A 450 11.97 11.22 -17.07
N LEU A 451 12.55 10.05 -17.30
CA LEU A 451 12.33 9.25 -18.50
C LEU A 451 11.16 8.28 -18.23
N PRO A 452 10.13 8.26 -19.10
CA PRO A 452 8.97 7.41 -18.90
C PRO A 452 9.35 5.94 -19.03
N TYR A 453 8.80 5.12 -18.12
CA TYR A 453 8.99 3.68 -18.09
C TYR A 453 8.26 3.02 -19.27
N GLY A 454 8.99 2.44 -20.22
CA GLY A 454 8.44 1.50 -21.21
C GLY A 454 8.69 0.08 -20.71
N GLY A 455 7.60 -0.64 -20.43
CA GLY A 455 7.58 -1.92 -19.70
C GLY A 455 8.66 -2.93 -20.06
N GLY A 456 8.99 -3.80 -19.09
CA GLY A 456 9.95 -4.88 -19.25
C GLY A 456 9.31 -6.26 -19.11
N GLY A 457 10.01 -7.27 -19.61
CA GLY A 457 9.71 -8.68 -19.35
C GLY A 457 10.92 -9.36 -18.71
N GLY A 458 10.69 -10.08 -17.61
CA GLY A 458 11.71 -10.86 -16.91
C GLY A 458 11.70 -12.34 -17.30
N GLY A 459 12.88 -12.96 -17.35
CA GLY A 459 13.04 -14.40 -17.52
C GLY A 459 14.31 -14.94 -16.85
N GLY A 460 14.16 -15.96 -16.00
CA GLY A 460 15.25 -16.75 -15.38
C GLY A 460 15.65 -16.35 -13.95
N ASN A 461 16.72 -17.00 -13.44
CA ASN A 461 17.28 -16.84 -12.08
C ASN A 461 18.01 -15.50 -11.85
N GLN A 462 17.90 -14.59 -12.80
CA GLN A 462 18.28 -13.20 -12.71
C GLN A 462 17.07 -12.43 -13.17
N ALA A 463 16.59 -11.51 -12.34
CA ALA A 463 15.54 -10.61 -12.75
C ALA A 463 16.17 -9.62 -13.75
N ARG A 464 16.19 -10.00 -15.03
CA ARG A 464 16.73 -9.24 -16.15
C ARG A 464 15.56 -8.53 -16.80
N TYR A 465 15.56 -7.22 -16.76
CA TYR A 465 14.49 -6.45 -17.34
C TYR A 465 15.06 -5.49 -18.35
N ALA A 466 14.54 -5.58 -19.57
CA ALA A 466 14.75 -4.60 -20.62
C ALA A 466 13.72 -3.51 -20.46
N LEU A 467 14.15 -2.28 -20.18
CA LEU A 467 13.26 -1.12 -20.15
C LEU A 467 13.53 -0.27 -21.37
N GLN A 468 12.46 0.16 -22.04
CA GLN A 468 12.52 0.92 -23.27
C GLN A 468 12.14 2.37 -23.00
N GLU A 469 13.06 3.31 -23.24
CA GLU A 469 12.81 4.73 -22.99
C GLU A 469 12.92 5.54 -24.28
N ASN A 470 11.92 6.38 -24.57
CA ASN A 470 11.90 7.19 -25.79
C ASN A 470 13.09 8.17 -25.82
N VAL A 471 13.91 8.07 -26.87
CA VAL A 471 15.14 8.85 -27.08
C VAL A 471 14.91 10.36 -27.13
N GLN A 472 13.69 10.81 -27.44
CA GLN A 472 13.37 12.24 -27.48
C GLN A 472 13.63 12.95 -26.14
N ASN A 473 13.59 12.22 -25.01
CA ASN A 473 13.77 12.80 -23.69
C ASN A 473 15.24 12.77 -23.20
N GLY A 474 16.18 12.38 -24.06
CA GLY A 474 17.62 12.36 -23.79
C GLY A 474 18.16 10.99 -23.37
N LYS A 475 19.49 10.93 -23.18
CA LYS A 475 20.18 9.69 -22.78
C LYS A 475 20.01 9.44 -21.27
N PRO A 476 19.69 8.20 -20.84
CA PRO A 476 19.71 7.79 -19.44
C PRO A 476 21.06 8.09 -18.79
N ALA A 477 21.03 8.78 -17.66
CA ALA A 477 22.24 9.16 -16.91
C ALA A 477 22.20 8.70 -15.45
N LYS A 478 21.01 8.67 -14.85
CA LYS A 478 20.82 8.43 -13.43
C LYS A 478 19.61 7.53 -13.20
N PHE A 479 19.78 6.48 -12.41
CA PHE A 479 18.69 5.66 -11.90
C PHE A 479 18.49 5.94 -10.42
N VAL A 480 17.24 6.13 -10.01
CA VAL A 480 16.85 6.26 -8.60
C VAL A 480 16.02 5.03 -8.27
N LEU A 481 16.48 4.24 -7.31
CA LEU A 481 15.82 3.00 -6.90
C LEU A 481 15.37 3.10 -5.46
N THR A 482 14.10 2.76 -5.20
CA THR A 482 13.56 2.66 -3.85
C THR A 482 13.55 1.21 -3.42
N VAL A 483 14.34 0.86 -2.39
CA VAL A 483 14.44 -0.50 -1.86
C VAL A 483 13.72 -0.58 -0.51
N TYR A 484 12.87 -1.58 -0.38
CA TYR A 484 12.09 -1.88 0.81
C TYR A 484 12.84 -2.86 1.71
N LEU A 485 13.43 -2.38 2.81
CA LEU A 485 14.42 -3.12 3.59
C LEU A 485 13.81 -3.98 4.71
N GLU A 486 12.73 -3.49 5.31
CA GLU A 486 12.05 -4.15 6.42
C GLU A 486 10.59 -4.33 6.05
N GLN A 487 10.14 -5.59 5.99
CA GLN A 487 8.77 -5.97 5.73
C GLN A 487 8.12 -6.41 7.03
N GLN A 488 6.95 -5.86 7.32
CA GLN A 488 6.17 -6.24 8.49
C GLN A 488 4.74 -6.55 8.08
N ASN A 489 4.16 -7.57 8.71
CA ASN A 489 2.75 -7.88 8.60
C ASN A 489 1.99 -7.16 9.70
N PHE A 490 0.89 -6.50 9.33
CA PHE A 490 -0.02 -5.85 10.26
C PHE A 490 -1.47 -6.08 9.84
N GLN A 491 -2.37 -5.75 10.75
CA GLN A 491 -3.81 -5.86 10.57
C GLN A 491 -4.39 -4.45 10.66
N VAL A 492 -4.85 -3.92 9.52
CA VAL A 492 -5.51 -2.61 9.46
C VAL A 492 -6.96 -2.79 9.83
N LYS A 493 -7.36 -2.33 11.01
CA LYS A 493 -8.71 -2.51 11.55
C LYS A 493 -9.70 -1.55 10.90
N PHE A 494 -10.93 -2.02 10.73
CA PHE A 494 -12.05 -1.18 10.30
C PHE A 494 -13.32 -1.47 11.10
N ASP A 495 -14.13 -0.41 11.33
CA ASP A 495 -15.44 -0.46 11.99
C ASP A 495 -16.38 0.52 11.29
N PHE A 496 -17.18 0.01 10.35
CA PHE A 496 -18.22 0.78 9.67
C PHE A 496 -19.57 0.53 10.34
N LYS A 497 -20.40 1.58 10.40
CA LYS A 497 -21.72 1.53 11.02
C LYS A 497 -22.76 2.17 10.14
N ASN A 498 -23.98 1.62 10.20
CA ASN A 498 -25.15 2.13 9.49
C ASN A 498 -24.93 2.31 7.98
N VAL A 499 -24.24 1.35 7.34
CA VAL A 499 -24.02 1.37 5.89
C VAL A 499 -25.32 0.98 5.17
N PRO A 500 -25.91 1.81 4.31
CA PRO A 500 -27.13 1.46 3.58
C PRO A 500 -26.95 0.19 2.76
N MET A 501 -27.97 -0.67 2.72
CA MET A 501 -28.00 -1.86 1.87
C MET A 501 -28.88 -1.62 0.64
N PRO A 502 -28.54 -2.21 -0.52
CA PRO A 502 -29.31 -2.08 -1.75
C PRO A 502 -30.66 -2.80 -1.72
#